data_AF-A0A4Z0L6T4-F1
#
_entry.id   AF-A0A4Z0L6T4-F1
#
_cell.length_a   1.000
_cell.length_b   1.000
_cell.length_c   1.000
_cell.angle_alpha   90.00
_cell.angle_beta   90.00
_cell.angle_gamma   90.00
#
_symmetry.space_group_name_H-M   'P 1'
#
loop_
_entity.id
_entity.type
_entity.pdbx_description
1 polymer ?
#
loop_
_entity_poly.entity_id
_entity_poly.type
_entity_poly.pdbx_seq_one_letter_code
_entity_poly.pdbx_strand_id
1 'polypeptide(L)'
;MHKPITFLLLILTFAACRQEKKQAENTPAKTGTETIQDPSPFAFDGLAVYELSKNTMAITYELNVYGEENTPLNAVFDKIGKKDSLTLFGQQPKNVHYLDTIGHFKLMRNLELENEVKKITAPYYYIYGTKSFQRVKIENVLYSYDECISSILAFPITEYDMEKCGHPLICSKKPLPLTYGANYTKEQEKINQYIDNQKHDYSNKTVKTKIFANIGSRFLTYNDDFIWGVSPSKSENYFPSRAIYTINGKGTVTETWGKCLDLFGVACD
;
A
#
# COMPACT_ATOMS: atom_id res chain seq x y z
N MET A 1 16.59 -67.08 35.97
CA MET A 1 16.85 -66.71 34.55
C MET A 1 16.50 -65.23 34.39
N HIS A 2 17.50 -64.36 34.42
CA HIS A 2 17.34 -62.90 34.27
C HIS A 2 18.13 -62.47 33.05
N LYS A 3 17.47 -61.73 32.15
CA LYS A 3 18.07 -61.16 30.94
C LYS A 3 18.83 -59.88 31.33
N PRO A 4 20.05 -59.64 30.82
CA PRO A 4 20.71 -58.36 31.02
C PRO A 4 20.13 -57.30 30.06
N ILE A 5 19.84 -56.12 30.60
CA ILE A 5 19.50 -54.90 29.87
C ILE A 5 20.81 -54.21 29.50
N THR A 6 21.09 -54.13 28.21
CA THR A 6 22.25 -53.43 27.66
C THR A 6 21.99 -51.93 27.69
N PHE A 7 22.69 -51.21 28.57
CA PHE A 7 22.66 -49.75 28.66
C PHE A 7 23.68 -49.17 27.67
N LEU A 8 23.20 -48.54 26.61
CA LEU A 8 24.04 -47.87 25.61
C LEU A 8 24.36 -46.45 26.11
N LEU A 9 25.62 -46.23 26.51
CA LEU A 9 26.12 -44.95 26.99
C LEU A 9 26.56 -44.08 25.78
N LEU A 10 25.78 -43.05 25.45
CA LEU A 10 26.12 -42.08 24.40
C LEU A 10 27.00 -40.96 24.98
N ILE A 11 28.30 -41.00 24.71
CA ILE A 11 29.25 -39.95 25.09
C ILE A 11 29.18 -38.84 24.03
N LEU A 12 28.52 -37.73 24.37
CA LEU A 12 28.55 -36.49 23.59
C LEU A 12 29.82 -35.70 23.95
N THR A 13 30.80 -35.70 23.07
CA THR A 13 31.98 -34.84 23.15
C THR A 13 31.57 -33.39 22.83
N PHE A 14 31.56 -32.53 23.85
CA PHE A 14 31.47 -31.09 23.69
C PHE A 14 32.81 -30.55 23.16
N ALA A 15 32.87 -30.23 21.87
CA ALA A 15 33.92 -29.39 21.31
C ALA A 15 33.68 -27.94 21.77
N ALA A 16 34.44 -27.50 22.77
CA ALA A 16 34.46 -26.13 23.24
C ALA A 16 35.05 -25.22 22.16
N CYS A 17 34.21 -24.43 21.48
CA CYS A 17 34.66 -23.38 20.58
C CYS A 17 34.97 -22.14 21.41
N ARG A 18 36.26 -21.91 21.68
CA ARG A 18 36.79 -20.76 22.42
C ARG A 18 36.90 -19.59 21.43
N GLN A 19 35.94 -18.67 21.44
CA GLN A 19 36.07 -17.42 20.67
C GLN A 19 37.00 -16.45 21.40
N GLU A 20 38.10 -16.10 20.75
CA GLU A 20 39.01 -15.04 21.16
C GLU A 20 38.31 -13.68 21.06
N LYS A 21 38.28 -12.92 22.16
CA LYS A 21 37.87 -11.53 22.18
C LYS A 21 38.94 -10.69 21.47
N LYS A 22 38.66 -10.20 20.26
CA LYS A 22 39.39 -9.06 19.69
C LYS A 22 38.86 -7.77 20.28
N GLN A 23 39.74 -7.06 20.96
CA GLN A 23 39.56 -5.71 21.48
C GLN A 23 39.30 -4.76 20.28
N ALA A 24 38.18 -4.05 20.30
CA ALA A 24 37.90 -3.00 19.34
C ALA A 24 38.68 -1.75 19.72
N GLU A 25 39.59 -1.33 18.83
CA GLU A 25 40.34 -0.09 18.90
C GLU A 25 39.42 1.11 18.68
N ASN A 26 39.37 2.01 19.66
CA ASN A 26 38.63 3.26 19.59
C ASN A 26 39.29 4.21 18.57
N THR A 27 38.71 4.31 17.37
CA THR A 27 39.03 5.39 16.42
C THR A 27 37.98 6.50 16.57
N PRO A 28 38.37 7.77 16.75
CA PRO A 28 37.42 8.88 16.90
C PRO A 28 36.63 9.10 15.61
N ALA A 29 35.30 9.18 15.74
CA ALA A 29 34.39 9.44 14.64
C ALA A 29 34.69 10.80 14.00
N LYS A 30 35.11 10.78 12.73
CA LYS A 30 35.14 11.97 11.88
C LYS A 30 33.70 12.42 11.62
N THR A 31 33.39 13.65 11.99
CA THR A 31 32.19 14.38 11.60
C THR A 31 32.23 14.64 10.10
N GLY A 32 31.82 13.66 9.31
CA GLY A 32 31.58 13.79 7.88
C GLY A 32 30.09 13.95 7.65
N THR A 33 29.68 15.08 7.09
CA THR A 33 28.38 15.22 6.42
C THR A 33 28.38 14.26 5.23
N GLU A 34 27.95 13.03 5.45
CA GLU A 34 27.69 12.10 4.35
C GLU A 34 26.56 12.67 3.51
N THR A 35 26.93 13.21 2.35
CA THR A 35 25.99 13.52 1.28
C THR A 35 25.27 12.21 0.93
N ILE A 36 24.00 12.08 1.31
CA ILE A 36 23.13 10.99 0.90
C ILE A 36 23.03 11.10 -0.63
N GLN A 37 23.87 10.34 -1.33
CA GLN A 37 23.90 10.31 -2.76
C GLN A 37 22.72 9.45 -3.20
N ASP A 38 21.67 10.11 -3.67
CA ASP A 38 20.41 9.47 -4.00
C ASP A 38 20.60 8.55 -5.22
N PRO A 39 20.42 7.22 -5.11
CA PRO A 39 20.76 6.31 -6.19
C PRO A 39 19.71 6.38 -7.29
N SER A 40 20.06 6.91 -8.47
CA SER A 40 19.27 6.88 -9.72
C SER A 40 17.88 7.56 -9.62
N PRO A 41 17.23 7.97 -10.72
CA PRO A 41 15.80 8.29 -10.67
C PRO A 41 15.02 7.03 -10.29
N PHE A 42 14.62 6.92 -9.02
CA PHE A 42 13.62 5.96 -8.56
C PHE A 42 12.25 6.45 -9.03
N ALA A 43 11.70 5.80 -10.05
CA ALA A 43 10.31 5.98 -10.45
C ALA A 43 9.48 4.85 -9.84
N PHE A 44 8.61 5.19 -8.88
CA PHE A 44 7.68 4.24 -8.30
C PHE A 44 6.48 4.06 -9.24
N ASP A 45 6.32 2.87 -9.81
CA ASP A 45 5.21 2.51 -10.71
C ASP A 45 4.13 1.67 -10.01
N GLY A 46 4.07 1.79 -8.68
CA GLY A 46 3.17 1.03 -7.84
C GLY A 46 1.76 1.60 -7.75
N LEU A 47 0.90 0.87 -7.05
CA LEU A 47 -0.49 1.22 -6.80
C LEU A 47 -0.75 1.27 -5.30
N ALA A 48 -1.75 2.03 -4.89
CA ALA A 48 -2.21 2.06 -3.51
C ALA A 48 -3.02 0.81 -3.17
N VAL A 49 -3.06 0.46 -1.89
CA VAL A 49 -3.79 -0.68 -1.36
C VAL A 49 -4.59 -0.21 -0.15
N TYR A 50 -5.85 -0.64 -0.11
CA TYR A 50 -6.82 -0.19 0.88
C TYR A 50 -7.69 -1.35 1.39
N GLU A 51 -8.17 -1.19 2.62
CA GLU A 51 -9.24 -1.99 3.21
C GLU A 51 -10.58 -1.35 2.84
N LEU A 52 -11.15 -1.75 1.71
CA LEU A 52 -12.37 -1.18 1.14
C LEU A 52 -13.64 -1.53 1.95
N SER A 53 -13.62 -2.69 2.61
CA SER A 53 -14.65 -3.13 3.53
C SER A 53 -14.06 -4.01 4.63
N LYS A 54 -14.88 -4.40 5.62
CA LYS A 54 -14.50 -5.42 6.63
C LYS A 54 -14.06 -6.77 6.04
N ASN A 55 -14.44 -7.06 4.80
CA ASN A 55 -14.18 -8.33 4.12
C ASN A 55 -13.30 -8.18 2.89
N THR A 56 -13.06 -6.94 2.42
CA THR A 56 -12.39 -6.69 1.16
C THR A 56 -11.22 -5.75 1.34
N MET A 57 -10.04 -6.29 1.12
CA MET A 57 -8.81 -5.57 0.88
C MET A 57 -8.50 -5.63 -0.61
N ALA A 58 -8.08 -4.52 -1.21
CA ALA A 58 -7.76 -4.51 -2.63
C ALA A 58 -6.61 -3.57 -2.96
N ILE A 59 -5.82 -3.96 -3.97
CA ILE A 59 -5.02 -3.00 -4.72
C ILE A 59 -6.01 -2.16 -5.53
N THR A 60 -5.85 -0.85 -5.50
CA THR A 60 -6.77 0.08 -6.16
C THR A 60 -6.09 0.82 -7.29
N TYR A 61 -6.80 0.94 -8.40
CA TYR A 61 -6.46 1.82 -9.50
C TYR A 61 -7.62 2.80 -9.68
N GLU A 62 -7.36 4.09 -9.52
CA GLU A 62 -8.37 5.13 -9.70
C GLU A 62 -8.61 5.37 -11.19
N LEU A 63 -9.88 5.31 -11.59
CA LEU A 63 -10.30 5.47 -12.97
C LEU A 63 -10.41 6.94 -13.31
N ASN A 64 -9.94 7.31 -14.51
CA ASN A 64 -10.15 8.63 -15.11
C ASN A 64 -9.72 9.84 -14.23
N VAL A 65 -8.65 9.66 -13.46
CA VAL A 65 -7.98 10.77 -12.74
C VAL A 65 -7.49 11.82 -13.74
N TYR A 66 -7.72 13.10 -13.42
CA TYR A 66 -7.30 14.22 -14.27
C TYR A 66 -5.79 14.19 -14.56
N GLY A 67 -5.42 14.25 -15.84
CA GLY A 67 -4.03 14.13 -16.32
C GLY A 67 -3.52 12.69 -16.45
N GLU A 68 -4.27 11.68 -16.02
CA GLU A 68 -3.98 10.26 -16.16
C GLU A 68 -5.09 9.51 -16.94
N GLU A 69 -5.86 10.20 -17.79
CA GLU A 69 -7.04 9.62 -18.44
C GLU A 69 -6.67 8.56 -19.49
N ASN A 70 -5.53 8.73 -20.17
CA ASN A 70 -5.15 7.92 -21.33
C ASN A 70 -4.38 6.63 -21.00
N THR A 71 -4.61 6.00 -19.84
CA THR A 71 -3.93 4.73 -19.53
C THR A 71 -4.60 3.54 -20.22
N PRO A 72 -3.85 2.43 -20.41
CA PRO A 72 -4.43 1.18 -20.92
C PRO A 72 -5.61 0.65 -20.08
N LEU A 73 -5.60 0.88 -18.76
CA LEU A 73 -6.67 0.42 -17.87
C LEU A 73 -7.95 1.25 -18.07
N ASN A 74 -7.84 2.57 -18.16
CA ASN A 74 -8.99 3.44 -18.47
C ASN A 74 -9.56 3.09 -19.84
N ALA A 75 -8.72 2.91 -20.86
CA ALA A 75 -9.18 2.56 -22.21
C ALA A 75 -9.97 1.24 -22.25
N VAL A 76 -9.55 0.23 -21.49
CA VAL A 76 -10.29 -1.03 -21.33
C VAL A 76 -11.61 -0.79 -20.60
N PHE A 77 -11.57 -0.05 -19.49
CA PHE A 77 -12.75 0.25 -18.69
C PHE A 77 -13.80 1.02 -19.49
N ASP A 78 -13.43 2.09 -20.19
CA ASP A 78 -14.36 2.93 -20.96
C ASP A 78 -15.00 2.17 -22.12
N LYS A 79 -14.21 1.34 -22.81
CA LYS A 79 -14.71 0.49 -23.91
C LYS A 79 -15.82 -0.44 -23.43
N ILE A 80 -15.59 -1.13 -22.31
CA ILE A 80 -16.56 -2.10 -21.76
C ILE A 80 -17.69 -1.36 -21.04
N GLY A 81 -17.37 -0.28 -20.35
CA GLY A 81 -18.30 0.62 -19.66
C GLY A 81 -19.39 1.14 -20.57
N LYS A 82 -19.02 1.59 -21.78
CA LYS A 82 -19.97 2.02 -22.81
C LYS A 82 -20.83 0.87 -23.34
N LYS A 83 -20.25 -0.32 -23.51
CA LYS A 83 -20.94 -1.50 -24.06
C LYS A 83 -21.98 -2.06 -23.09
N ASP A 84 -21.61 -2.17 -21.83
CA ASP A 84 -22.39 -2.83 -20.78
C ASP A 84 -23.10 -1.84 -19.85
N SER A 85 -23.11 -0.56 -20.20
CA SER A 85 -23.72 0.53 -19.42
C SER A 85 -23.18 0.63 -17.99
N LEU A 86 -21.88 0.36 -17.77
CA LEU A 86 -21.28 0.38 -16.43
C LEU A 86 -21.15 1.79 -15.84
N THR A 87 -21.14 2.81 -16.70
CA THR A 87 -20.96 4.22 -16.34
C THR A 87 -22.17 5.09 -16.66
N LEU A 88 -23.26 4.51 -17.20
CA LEU A 88 -24.42 5.26 -17.65
C LEU A 88 -25.45 5.41 -16.53
N PHE A 89 -25.62 6.63 -16.04
CA PHE A 89 -26.61 6.97 -15.03
C PHE A 89 -28.03 6.60 -15.49
N GLY A 90 -28.82 6.05 -14.57
CA GLY A 90 -30.20 5.62 -14.83
C GLY A 90 -30.36 4.34 -15.65
N GLN A 91 -29.26 3.71 -16.08
CA GLN A 91 -29.30 2.40 -16.76
C GLN A 91 -28.83 1.29 -15.82
N GLN A 92 -29.51 0.14 -15.89
CA GLN A 92 -29.06 -1.07 -15.22
C GLN A 92 -27.83 -1.63 -15.95
N PRO A 93 -26.67 -1.76 -15.29
CA PRO A 93 -25.49 -2.32 -15.91
C PRO A 93 -25.73 -3.80 -16.26
N LYS A 94 -25.24 -4.20 -17.43
CA LYS A 94 -25.40 -5.55 -17.98
C LYS A 94 -24.22 -6.44 -17.58
N ASN A 95 -24.47 -7.75 -17.44
CA ASN A 95 -23.43 -8.75 -17.15
C ASN A 95 -22.62 -8.47 -15.87
N VAL A 96 -23.28 -7.89 -14.87
CA VAL A 96 -22.67 -7.49 -13.60
C VAL A 96 -23.19 -8.31 -12.43
N HIS A 97 -22.29 -8.69 -11.54
CA HIS A 97 -22.60 -9.31 -10.26
C HIS A 97 -22.04 -8.47 -9.10
N TYR A 98 -22.87 -8.19 -8.10
CA TYR A 98 -22.43 -7.54 -6.87
C TYR A 98 -21.73 -8.57 -5.98
N LEU A 99 -20.53 -8.25 -5.50
CA LEU A 99 -19.77 -9.09 -4.58
C LEU A 99 -19.61 -8.49 -3.19
N ASP A 100 -19.49 -7.17 -3.11
CA ASP A 100 -19.41 -6.45 -1.84
C ASP A 100 -20.25 -5.18 -1.94
N THR A 101 -21.22 -5.04 -1.04
CA THR A 101 -22.12 -3.87 -1.00
C THR A 101 -22.16 -3.22 0.38
N ILE A 102 -21.26 -3.64 1.29
CA ILE A 102 -21.29 -3.22 2.70
C ILE A 102 -20.25 -2.15 3.02
N GLY A 103 -19.20 -2.02 2.21
CA GLY A 103 -18.22 -0.94 2.33
C GLY A 103 -18.72 0.37 1.70
N HIS A 104 -17.86 1.40 1.74
CA HIS A 104 -18.11 2.65 1.01
C HIS A 104 -18.26 2.41 -0.50
N PHE A 105 -17.46 1.49 -1.05
CA PHE A 105 -17.52 1.10 -2.44
C PHE A 105 -18.42 -0.11 -2.63
N LYS A 106 -19.35 -0.03 -3.59
CA LYS A 106 -20.13 -1.17 -4.06
C LYS A 106 -19.33 -1.87 -5.16
N LEU A 107 -18.70 -2.99 -4.81
CA LEU A 107 -17.82 -3.73 -5.70
C LEU A 107 -18.61 -4.69 -6.58
N MET A 108 -18.45 -4.48 -7.87
CA MET A 108 -19.12 -5.19 -8.95
C MET A 108 -18.11 -5.96 -9.79
N ARG A 109 -18.54 -7.10 -10.31
CA ARG A 109 -17.75 -7.93 -11.23
C ARG A 109 -18.42 -7.98 -12.59
N ASN A 110 -17.67 -7.66 -13.63
CA ASN A 110 -18.01 -7.94 -15.03
C ASN A 110 -16.93 -8.86 -15.60
N LEU A 111 -17.31 -10.02 -16.13
CA LEU A 111 -16.34 -11.05 -16.54
C LEU A 111 -15.50 -10.64 -17.76
N GLU A 112 -16.08 -9.88 -18.69
CA GLU A 112 -15.35 -9.36 -19.85
C GLU A 112 -14.31 -8.32 -19.40
N LEU A 113 -14.69 -7.40 -18.52
CA LEU A 113 -13.78 -6.42 -17.91
C LEU A 113 -12.63 -7.11 -17.18
N GLU A 114 -12.93 -8.10 -16.35
CA GLU A 114 -11.91 -8.85 -15.63
C GLU A 114 -10.92 -9.52 -16.58
N ASN A 115 -11.42 -10.18 -17.63
CA ASN A 115 -10.57 -10.88 -18.58
C ASN A 115 -9.67 -9.93 -19.37
N GLU A 116 -10.17 -8.77 -19.80
CA GLU A 116 -9.34 -7.78 -20.52
C GLU A 116 -8.32 -7.11 -19.61
N VAL A 117 -8.71 -6.72 -18.39
CA VAL A 117 -7.79 -6.10 -17.41
C VAL A 117 -6.68 -7.08 -17.01
N LYS A 118 -6.98 -8.37 -16.82
CA LYS A 118 -5.97 -9.39 -16.49
C LYS A 118 -4.91 -9.58 -17.58
N LYS A 119 -5.18 -9.24 -18.84
CA LYS A 119 -4.18 -9.34 -19.93
C LYS A 119 -3.07 -8.30 -19.81
N ILE A 120 -3.35 -7.16 -19.16
CA ILE A 120 -2.45 -6.00 -19.09
C ILE A 120 -1.93 -5.73 -17.68
N THR A 121 -2.37 -6.50 -16.68
CA THR A 121 -1.93 -6.39 -15.29
C THR A 121 -0.94 -7.48 -14.92
N ALA A 122 -0.08 -7.21 -13.93
CA ALA A 122 0.83 -8.22 -13.44
C ALA A 122 0.05 -9.33 -12.69
N PRO A 123 0.43 -10.61 -12.85
CA PRO A 123 -0.26 -11.72 -12.17
C PRO A 123 -0.02 -11.74 -10.66
N TYR A 124 1.03 -11.06 -10.19
CA TYR A 124 1.36 -10.93 -8.77
C TYR A 124 1.90 -9.53 -8.47
N TYR A 125 1.74 -9.12 -7.21
CA TYR A 125 2.31 -7.90 -6.65
C TYR A 125 2.95 -8.19 -5.30
N TYR A 126 3.94 -7.38 -4.93
CA TYR A 126 4.45 -7.29 -3.57
C TYR A 126 3.66 -6.21 -2.86
N ILE A 127 2.90 -6.58 -1.82
CA ILE A 127 2.06 -5.69 -1.03
C ILE A 127 2.80 -5.35 0.25
N TYR A 128 3.09 -4.06 0.44
CA TYR A 128 3.78 -3.54 1.60
C TYR A 128 2.75 -3.00 2.59
N GLY A 129 2.75 -3.56 3.79
CA GLY A 129 1.95 -3.08 4.90
C GLY A 129 2.78 -2.33 5.92
N THR A 130 2.17 -1.99 7.05
CA THR A 130 2.80 -1.19 8.11
C THR A 130 3.99 -1.86 8.81
N LYS A 131 4.13 -3.20 8.71
CA LYS A 131 5.19 -3.97 9.41
C LYS A 131 6.14 -4.73 8.48
N SER A 132 5.64 -5.23 7.36
CA SER A 132 6.37 -6.08 6.41
C SER A 132 5.65 -6.07 5.06
N PHE A 133 6.12 -6.87 4.10
CA PHE A 133 5.45 -7.12 2.84
C PHE A 133 5.14 -8.59 2.61
N GLN A 134 4.22 -8.85 1.68
CA GLN A 134 3.88 -10.17 1.19
C GLN A 134 3.66 -10.14 -0.32
N ARG A 135 4.08 -11.20 -1.03
CA ARG A 135 3.73 -11.40 -2.43
C ARG A 135 2.36 -12.03 -2.55
N VAL A 136 1.47 -11.40 -3.31
CA VAL A 136 0.08 -11.83 -3.51
C VAL A 136 -0.21 -11.97 -4.99
N LYS A 137 -1.03 -12.97 -5.34
CA LYS A 137 -1.53 -13.21 -6.69
C LYS A 137 -2.86 -12.47 -6.90
N ILE A 138 -3.07 -11.92 -8.08
CA ILE A 138 -4.35 -11.30 -8.44
C ILE A 138 -5.27 -12.32 -9.09
N GLU A 139 -6.37 -12.62 -8.40
CA GLU A 139 -7.30 -13.65 -8.83
C GLU A 139 -8.56 -13.11 -9.48
N ASN A 140 -8.99 -11.91 -9.10
CA ASN A 140 -10.22 -11.29 -9.60
C ASN A 140 -9.99 -9.81 -9.89
N VAL A 141 -10.85 -9.23 -10.70
CA VAL A 141 -10.91 -7.78 -10.95
C VAL A 141 -12.34 -7.34 -10.71
N LEU A 142 -12.50 -6.41 -9.79
CA LEU A 142 -13.76 -5.76 -9.48
C LEU A 142 -13.66 -4.29 -9.86
N TYR A 143 -14.80 -3.63 -9.88
CA TYR A 143 -14.85 -2.19 -10.05
C TYR A 143 -15.95 -1.58 -9.18
N SER A 144 -15.77 -0.31 -8.85
CA SER A 144 -16.82 0.57 -8.33
C SER A 144 -16.84 1.80 -9.20
N TYR A 145 -18.01 2.18 -9.67
CA TYR A 145 -18.22 3.43 -10.37
C TYR A 145 -19.22 4.25 -9.57
N ASP A 146 -18.80 5.46 -9.22
CA ASP A 146 -19.59 6.43 -8.48
C ASP A 146 -19.19 7.82 -8.99
N GLU A 147 -20.17 8.70 -9.13
CA GLU A 147 -19.96 10.05 -9.65
C GLU A 147 -19.50 11.02 -8.56
N CYS A 148 -19.85 10.75 -7.30
CA CYS A 148 -19.56 11.62 -6.17
C CYS A 148 -18.21 11.28 -5.51
N ILE A 149 -17.85 9.99 -5.44
CA ILE A 149 -16.59 9.52 -4.84
C ILE A 149 -15.63 8.93 -5.88
N SER A 150 -14.40 8.55 -5.49
CA SER A 150 -13.44 7.96 -6.42
C SER A 150 -14.01 6.72 -7.15
N SER A 151 -14.02 6.72 -8.48
CA SER A 151 -14.28 5.50 -9.25
C SER A 151 -13.00 4.65 -9.33
N ILE A 152 -13.11 3.34 -9.08
CA ILE A 152 -11.93 2.47 -8.94
C ILE A 152 -12.08 1.14 -9.67
N LEU A 153 -10.96 0.63 -10.19
CA LEU A 153 -10.73 -0.82 -10.32
C LEU A 153 -10.12 -1.32 -9.01
N ALA A 154 -10.66 -2.42 -8.52
CA ALA A 154 -10.20 -3.10 -7.31
C ALA A 154 -9.69 -4.49 -7.67
N PHE A 155 -8.49 -4.83 -7.21
CA PHE A 155 -7.90 -6.16 -7.32
C PHE A 155 -7.91 -6.81 -5.93
N PRO A 156 -8.94 -7.62 -5.58
CA PRO A 156 -9.09 -8.15 -4.23
C PRO A 156 -7.93 -9.04 -3.83
N ILE A 157 -7.60 -8.97 -2.55
CA ILE A 157 -6.50 -9.67 -1.91
C ILE A 157 -7.09 -10.70 -0.94
N THR A 158 -6.85 -11.99 -1.22
CA THR A 158 -7.45 -13.10 -0.47
C THR A 158 -6.53 -13.73 0.57
N GLU A 159 -5.22 -13.69 0.36
CA GLU A 159 -4.25 -14.45 1.17
C GLU A 159 -3.26 -13.53 1.93
N TYR A 160 -3.69 -12.37 2.43
CA TYR A 160 -2.77 -11.44 3.11
C TYR A 160 -2.77 -11.61 4.63
N ASP A 161 -1.59 -11.87 5.19
CA ASP A 161 -1.39 -12.02 6.63
C ASP A 161 -1.20 -10.65 7.28
N MET A 162 -2.31 -10.09 7.78
CA MET A 162 -2.34 -8.79 8.44
C MET A 162 -1.65 -8.79 9.81
N GLU A 163 -1.62 -9.92 10.52
CA GLU A 163 -0.93 -10.02 11.81
C GLU A 163 0.58 -9.80 11.61
N LYS A 164 1.14 -10.49 10.61
CA LYS A 164 2.54 -10.40 10.21
C LYS A 164 2.89 -9.11 9.49
N CYS A 165 2.09 -8.71 8.49
CA CYS A 165 2.44 -7.62 7.58
C CYS A 165 1.90 -6.25 8.03
N GLY A 166 0.93 -6.22 8.94
CA GLY A 166 0.20 -5.01 9.34
C GLY A 166 -0.84 -4.61 8.30
N HIS A 167 -1.35 -3.39 8.39
CA HIS A 167 -2.32 -2.87 7.41
C HIS A 167 -1.65 -2.64 6.05
N PRO A 168 -2.26 -3.06 4.94
CA PRO A 168 -1.71 -2.91 3.59
C PRO A 168 -1.73 -1.44 3.15
N LEU A 169 -0.71 -1.00 2.41
CA LEU A 169 -0.59 0.42 2.05
C LEU A 169 -0.33 0.64 0.57
N ILE A 170 0.71 0.02 0.02
CA ILE A 170 1.08 0.16 -1.39
C ILE A 170 1.53 -1.18 -1.94
N CYS A 171 1.63 -1.28 -3.26
CA CYS A 171 2.17 -2.45 -3.92
C CYS A 171 3.17 -2.09 -5.03
N SER A 172 3.98 -3.05 -5.42
CA SER A 172 4.87 -2.94 -6.59
C SER A 172 4.97 -4.27 -7.33
N LYS A 173 5.33 -4.21 -8.61
CA LYS A 173 5.56 -5.42 -9.44
C LYS A 173 6.85 -6.14 -9.08
N LYS A 174 7.83 -5.43 -8.51
CA LYS A 174 9.16 -5.93 -8.13
C LYS A 174 9.43 -5.64 -6.65
N PRO A 175 10.18 -6.49 -5.92
CA PRO A 175 10.54 -6.23 -4.53
C PRO A 175 11.24 -4.87 -4.38
N LEU A 176 10.87 -4.14 -3.33
CA LEU A 176 11.51 -2.91 -2.91
C LEU A 176 12.40 -3.17 -1.70
N PRO A 177 13.61 -2.58 -1.65
CA PRO A 177 14.51 -2.72 -0.50
C PRO A 177 14.09 -1.75 0.63
N LEU A 178 12.91 -1.99 1.21
CA LEU A 178 12.37 -1.15 2.29
C LEU A 178 13.06 -1.41 3.61
N THR A 179 13.36 -0.33 4.33
CA THR A 179 13.70 -0.38 5.74
C THR A 179 12.45 -0.10 6.57
N TYR A 180 12.12 -1.00 7.50
CA TYR A 180 11.00 -0.89 8.43
C TYR A 180 11.47 -0.60 9.85
N GLY A 181 10.58 -0.03 10.69
CA GLY A 181 10.76 0.04 12.14
C GLY A 181 11.84 1.00 12.64
N ALA A 182 12.41 1.84 11.78
CA ALA A 182 13.30 2.90 12.23
C ALA A 182 12.53 4.04 12.93
N ASN A 183 13.24 4.87 13.69
CA ASN A 183 12.66 6.06 14.28
C ASN A 183 12.59 7.20 13.24
N TYR A 184 11.38 7.52 12.79
CA TYR A 184 11.13 8.55 11.77
C TYR A 184 10.54 9.85 12.31
N THR A 185 10.59 10.11 13.63
CA THR A 185 9.89 11.26 14.23
C THR A 185 10.24 12.59 13.56
N LYS A 186 11.52 12.85 13.28
CA LYS A 186 11.97 14.13 12.70
C LYS A 186 11.51 14.30 11.25
N GLU A 187 11.60 13.24 10.45
CA GLU A 187 11.18 13.22 9.06
C GLU A 187 9.66 13.33 8.95
N GLN A 188 8.94 12.66 9.85
CA GLN A 188 7.49 12.71 9.93
C GLN A 188 7.00 14.11 10.31
N GLU A 189 7.67 14.80 11.24
CA GLU A 189 7.37 16.20 11.57
C GLU A 189 7.55 17.11 10.35
N LYS A 190 8.66 16.97 9.62
CA LYS A 190 8.91 17.75 8.39
C LYS A 190 7.85 17.51 7.31
N ILE A 191 7.47 16.25 7.10
CA ILE A 191 6.43 15.89 6.12
C ILE A 191 5.09 16.46 6.55
N ASN A 192 4.69 16.31 7.82
CA ASN A 192 3.43 16.87 8.30
C ASN A 192 3.42 18.41 8.21
N GLN A 193 4.53 19.10 8.51
CA GLN A 193 4.65 20.55 8.31
C GLN A 193 4.53 20.93 6.83
N TYR A 194 5.17 20.17 5.93
CA TYR A 194 5.04 20.38 4.49
C TYR A 194 3.58 20.26 4.03
N ILE A 195 2.87 19.22 4.48
CA ILE A 195 1.45 18.97 4.17
C ILE A 195 0.58 20.07 4.78
N ASP A 196 0.76 20.41 6.05
CA ASP A 196 -0.03 21.43 6.76
C ASP A 196 0.10 22.83 6.12
N ASN A 197 1.20 23.09 5.40
CA ASN A 197 1.44 24.32 4.65
C ASN A 197 0.83 24.33 3.23
N GLN A 198 0.35 23.20 2.73
CA GLN A 198 -0.38 23.16 1.46
C GLN A 198 -1.79 23.73 1.65
N LYS A 199 -2.35 24.29 0.58
CA LYS A 199 -3.78 24.64 0.56
C LYS A 199 -4.56 23.35 0.36
N HIS A 200 -5.49 23.08 1.27
CA HIS A 200 -6.42 21.96 1.17
C HIS A 200 -7.83 22.51 0.99
N ASP A 201 -8.59 21.93 0.07
CA ASP A 201 -10.00 22.29 -0.13
C ASP A 201 -10.87 21.88 1.07
N TYR A 202 -10.40 20.92 1.87
CA TYR A 202 -11.06 20.43 3.08
C TYR A 202 -10.12 20.40 4.28
N SER A 203 -10.61 20.81 5.45
CA SER A 203 -9.86 20.73 6.70
C SER A 203 -9.91 19.33 7.31
N ASN A 204 -9.33 18.34 6.64
CA ASN A 204 -9.25 16.97 7.15
C ASN A 204 -8.07 16.83 8.13
N LYS A 205 -8.12 17.60 9.24
CA LYS A 205 -6.97 17.83 10.14
C LYS A 205 -6.74 16.75 11.20
N THR A 206 -7.58 15.72 11.29
CA THR A 206 -7.60 14.81 12.45
C THR A 206 -6.58 13.68 12.32
N VAL A 207 -6.45 13.06 11.15
CA VAL A 207 -5.45 11.99 10.94
C VAL A 207 -4.16 12.60 10.44
N LYS A 208 -3.05 12.37 11.16
CA LYS A 208 -1.71 12.82 10.74
C LYS A 208 -1.01 11.76 9.92
N THR A 209 -0.19 12.21 8.97
CA THR A 209 0.60 11.34 8.10
C THR A 209 1.68 10.63 8.89
N LYS A 210 1.80 9.32 8.67
CA LYS A 210 2.76 8.44 9.32
C LYS A 210 3.73 7.86 8.30
N ILE A 211 5.00 7.72 8.66
CA ILE A 211 6.01 6.98 7.88
C ILE A 211 6.01 5.53 8.35
N PHE A 212 5.88 4.57 7.42
CA PHE A 212 5.98 3.15 7.75
C PHE A 212 7.31 2.51 7.32
N ALA A 213 7.93 3.05 6.28
CA ALA A 213 9.19 2.57 5.75
C ALA A 213 9.93 3.65 4.95
N ASN A 214 11.19 3.40 4.64
CA ASN A 214 11.97 4.27 3.74
C ASN A 214 12.88 3.49 2.78
N ILE A 215 13.28 4.15 1.69
CA ILE A 215 14.37 3.77 0.78
C ILE A 215 15.30 4.97 0.65
N GLY A 216 16.42 4.97 1.38
CA GLY A 216 17.30 6.14 1.42
C GLY A 216 16.57 7.39 1.93
N SER A 217 16.60 8.46 1.13
CA SER A 217 15.94 9.76 1.35
C SER A 217 14.43 9.77 1.08
N ARG A 218 13.85 8.64 0.66
CA ARG A 218 12.43 8.51 0.29
C ARG A 218 11.65 7.82 1.38
N PHE A 219 10.64 8.48 1.89
CA PHE A 219 9.81 8.03 3.00
C PHE A 219 8.44 7.66 2.47
N LEU A 220 8.07 6.40 2.67
CA LEU A 220 6.79 5.86 2.29
C LEU A 220 5.82 6.12 3.44
N THR A 221 4.69 6.75 3.12
CA THR A 221 3.78 7.28 4.11
C THR A 221 2.34 6.87 3.86
N TYR A 222 1.54 7.00 4.91
CA TYR A 222 0.10 6.85 4.83
C TYR A 222 -0.60 7.85 5.76
N ASN A 223 -1.80 8.24 5.34
CA ASN A 223 -2.78 8.94 6.15
C ASN A 223 -4.04 8.06 6.14
N ASP A 224 -4.24 7.29 7.20
CA ASP A 224 -5.37 6.36 7.33
C ASP A 224 -5.58 6.00 8.79
N ASP A 225 -6.84 5.94 9.22
CA ASP A 225 -7.21 5.40 10.52
C ASP A 225 -7.60 3.91 10.44
N PHE A 226 -7.74 3.37 9.22
CA PHE A 226 -8.19 2.01 8.92
C PHE A 226 -9.60 1.70 9.43
N ILE A 227 -10.39 2.73 9.74
CA ILE A 227 -11.74 2.60 10.27
C ILE A 227 -12.77 2.70 9.15
N TRP A 228 -12.53 3.51 8.11
CA TRP A 228 -13.50 3.80 7.06
C TRP A 228 -14.02 2.56 6.29
N GLY A 229 -13.21 1.51 6.12
CA GLY A 229 -13.65 0.24 5.52
C GLY A 229 -14.53 -0.60 6.46
N VAL A 230 -14.42 -0.43 7.76
CA VAL A 230 -15.10 -1.26 8.77
C VAL A 230 -16.32 -0.56 9.35
N SER A 231 -16.19 0.74 9.63
CA SER A 231 -17.21 1.58 10.24
C SER A 231 -17.11 2.99 9.67
N PRO A 232 -17.59 3.21 8.44
CA PRO A 232 -17.62 4.51 7.76
C PRO A 232 -17.94 5.70 8.65
N SER A 233 -19.03 5.61 9.42
CA SER A 233 -19.54 6.67 10.28
C SER A 233 -18.65 7.01 11.49
N LYS A 234 -17.60 6.22 11.74
CA LYS A 234 -16.64 6.42 12.82
C LYS A 234 -15.26 6.84 12.30
N SER A 235 -15.06 6.84 10.99
CA SER A 235 -13.83 7.32 10.40
C SER A 235 -13.70 8.82 10.64
N GLU A 236 -12.53 9.26 11.04
CA GLU A 236 -12.17 10.68 11.05
C GLU A 236 -11.42 11.06 9.77
N ASN A 237 -11.28 10.12 8.84
CA ASN A 237 -10.61 10.31 7.57
C ASN A 237 -11.54 10.03 6.38
N TYR A 238 -11.80 11.07 5.59
CA TYR A 238 -12.53 10.98 4.32
C TYR A 238 -11.61 10.92 3.10
N PHE A 239 -10.30 11.07 3.30
CA PHE A 239 -9.30 11.13 2.23
C PHE A 239 -8.10 10.23 2.55
N PRO A 240 -8.31 8.90 2.69
CA PRO A 240 -7.23 7.99 2.99
C PRO A 240 -6.20 7.98 1.85
N SER A 241 -4.95 8.31 2.19
CA SER A 241 -3.91 8.54 1.20
C SER A 241 -2.64 7.74 1.48
N ARG A 242 -1.88 7.53 0.41
CA ARG A 242 -0.60 6.84 0.37
C ARG A 242 0.34 7.72 -0.44
N ALA A 243 1.55 7.97 0.06
CA ALA A 243 2.47 8.84 -0.63
C ALA A 243 3.93 8.42 -0.42
N ILE A 244 4.79 8.96 -1.27
CA ILE A 244 6.24 8.89 -1.14
C ILE A 244 6.77 10.32 -1.15
N TYR A 245 7.35 10.72 -0.02
CA TYR A 245 8.02 12.01 0.12
C TYR A 245 9.53 11.82 0.06
N THR A 246 10.20 12.67 -0.72
CA THR A 246 11.66 12.75 -0.73
C THR A 246 12.09 13.92 0.15
N ILE A 247 13.04 13.68 1.05
CA ILE A 247 13.71 14.75 1.82
C ILE A 247 15.14 14.85 1.32
N ASN A 248 15.46 15.95 0.62
CA ASN A 248 16.80 16.15 0.08
C ASN A 248 17.82 16.52 1.18
N GLY A 249 19.11 16.56 0.84
CA GLY A 249 20.18 16.91 1.79
C GLY A 249 20.08 18.31 2.42
N LYS A 250 19.24 19.21 1.89
CA LYS A 250 18.93 20.53 2.47
C LYS A 250 17.70 20.52 3.37
N GLY A 251 17.03 19.38 3.51
CA GLY A 251 15.79 19.22 4.28
C GLY A 251 14.53 19.63 3.54
N THR A 252 14.58 19.94 2.23
CA THR A 252 13.38 20.23 1.44
C THR A 252 12.58 18.95 1.24
N VAL A 253 11.29 19.02 1.53
CA VAL A 253 10.32 17.94 1.32
C VAL A 253 9.65 18.13 -0.04
N THR A 254 9.57 17.06 -0.82
CA THR A 254 8.79 17.01 -2.08
C THR A 254 7.99 15.73 -2.14
N GLU A 255 6.71 15.81 -2.49
CA GLU A 255 5.95 14.63 -2.88
C GLU A 255 6.43 14.13 -4.24
N THR A 256 6.74 12.83 -4.33
CA THR A 256 7.24 12.19 -5.56
C THR A 256 6.30 11.15 -6.13
N TRP A 257 5.31 10.74 -5.33
CA TRP A 257 4.20 9.88 -5.71
C TRP A 257 3.12 10.01 -4.64
N GLY A 258 1.86 9.99 -5.05
CA GLY A 258 0.72 10.08 -4.15
C GLY A 258 -0.52 9.51 -4.79
N LYS A 259 -1.33 8.80 -4.00
CA LYS A 259 -2.69 8.36 -4.35
C LYS A 259 -3.60 8.55 -3.14
N CYS A 260 -4.85 8.91 -3.38
CA CYS A 260 -5.82 9.25 -2.35
C CYS A 260 -7.20 8.90 -2.85
N LEU A 261 -8.00 8.21 -2.04
CA LEU A 261 -9.41 8.03 -2.35
C LEU A 261 -10.20 9.22 -1.82
N ASP A 262 -11.06 9.81 -2.64
CA ASP A 262 -12.12 10.69 -2.15
C ASP A 262 -13.27 9.81 -1.66
N LEU A 263 -13.54 9.86 -0.35
CA LEU A 263 -14.71 9.22 0.28
C LEU A 263 -15.73 10.26 0.77
N PHE A 264 -15.41 11.55 0.67
CA PHE A 264 -16.28 12.59 1.18
C PHE A 264 -17.54 12.67 0.31
N GLY A 265 -17.37 12.65 -1.01
CA GLY A 265 -18.49 12.70 -1.94
C GLY A 265 -19.19 14.05 -1.89
N VAL A 266 -18.73 15.02 -2.68
CA VAL A 266 -19.57 16.21 -2.90
C VAL A 266 -20.72 15.78 -3.80
N ALA A 267 -21.95 16.15 -3.45
CA ALA A 267 -23.10 15.91 -4.32
C ALA A 267 -22.80 16.50 -5.71
N CYS A 268 -22.88 15.66 -6.74
CA CYS A 268 -22.86 16.13 -8.12
C CYS A 268 -24.20 16.83 -8.38
N ASP A 269 -24.15 18.16 -8.49
CA ASP A 269 -25.31 18.98 -8.90
C ASP A 269 -25.74 18.70 -10.35
#